data_AF-A0A8C0XCY2-F1
#
_entry.id   AF-A0A8C0XCY2-F1
#
_cell.length_a   1.000
_cell.length_b   1.000
_cell.length_c   1.000
_cell.angle_alpha   90.00
_cell.angle_beta   90.00
_cell.angle_gamma   90.00
#
_symmetry.space_group_name_H-M   'P 1'
#
loop_
_entity.id
_entity.type
_entity.pdbx_description
1 polymer ?
#
loop_
_entity_poly.entity_id
_entity_poly.type
_entity_poly.pdbx_seq_one_letter_code
_entity_poly.pdbx_strand_id
1 'polypeptide(L)'
;MRADCILYYGFGDIFRVSSMVVMENVGQQKLYEMVSYCQNISKCRRVLIAQHFDEVWNSEACNKMCDNCYKDISFEKKNVTQYCRDLIKILKQAEEMNEKLTPLKLIDSWMGKGVAKLRVAGVAVPILPREDLEKIIAHFLLQQYLKEDYSFTAYATISYLKIGPKAHLLNSEAHIITMQVKKPTYSCFRIESSGTCQTEQADKKGEEKNSGNFQKSANMLQQSGSKNTGAKKRKVDDA
;
A
#
# COMPACT_ATOMS: atom_id res chain seq x y z
N MET A 1 3.85 -16.95 34.59
CA MET A 1 4.27 -15.68 33.95
C MET A 1 3.54 -15.51 32.61
N ARG A 2 3.64 -14.34 31.98
CA ARG A 2 3.34 -14.16 30.54
C ARG A 2 4.67 -14.17 29.77
N ALA A 3 4.62 -14.42 28.47
CA ALA A 3 5.75 -14.32 27.56
C ALA A 3 5.27 -13.78 26.21
N ASP A 4 6.10 -13.01 25.52
CA ASP A 4 5.76 -12.31 24.29
C ASP A 4 6.56 -12.87 23.09
N CYS A 5 5.86 -13.17 22.00
CA CYS A 5 6.47 -13.66 20.76
C CYS A 5 6.42 -12.55 19.69
N ILE A 6 7.56 -11.94 19.38
CA ILE A 6 7.68 -10.82 18.45
C ILE A 6 8.36 -11.29 17.16
N LEU A 7 7.70 -11.08 16.02
CA LEU A 7 8.22 -11.39 14.70
C LEU A 7 8.47 -10.09 13.92
N TYR A 8 9.72 -9.87 13.51
CA TYR A 8 10.08 -8.82 12.55
C TYR A 8 9.96 -9.37 11.13
N TYR A 9 9.43 -8.56 10.20
CA TYR A 9 9.20 -8.93 8.82
C TYR A 9 9.83 -7.89 7.88
N GLY A 10 10.83 -8.31 7.11
CA GLY A 10 11.43 -7.53 6.03
C GLY A 10 11.06 -8.10 4.65
N PHE A 11 10.84 -7.21 3.67
CA PHE A 11 10.56 -7.62 2.29
C PHE A 11 11.72 -8.39 1.65
N GLY A 12 12.96 -7.99 1.94
CA GLY A 12 14.16 -8.68 1.46
C GLY A 12 14.29 -10.13 1.94
N ASP A 13 13.74 -10.45 3.11
CA ASP A 13 13.87 -11.77 3.72
C ASP A 13 13.04 -12.85 3.00
N ILE A 14 11.98 -12.46 2.29
CA ILE A 14 11.24 -13.34 1.37
C ILE A 14 12.25 -13.99 0.41
N PHE A 15 12.97 -13.16 -0.35
CA PHE A 15 13.85 -13.61 -1.42
C PHE A 15 15.11 -14.30 -0.89
N ARG A 16 15.60 -13.92 0.30
CA ARG A 16 16.69 -14.61 0.99
C ARG A 16 16.32 -16.05 1.36
N VAL A 17 15.15 -16.26 1.97
CA VAL A 17 14.70 -17.61 2.35
C VAL A 17 14.28 -18.40 1.11
N SER A 18 13.60 -17.78 0.14
CA SER A 18 13.15 -18.46 -1.09
C SER A 18 14.33 -19.04 -1.88
N SER A 19 15.43 -18.28 -2.03
CA SER A 19 16.67 -18.77 -2.63
C SER A 19 17.33 -19.94 -1.88
N MET A 20 17.05 -20.14 -0.59
CA MET A 20 17.56 -21.27 0.20
C MET A 20 16.66 -22.50 0.06
N VAL A 21 15.33 -22.34 0.15
CA VAL A 21 14.36 -23.44 0.08
C VAL A 21 13.96 -23.82 -1.36
N VAL A 22 14.64 -23.28 -2.37
CA VAL A 22 14.35 -23.49 -3.80
C VAL A 22 14.38 -24.95 -4.26
N MET A 23 15.14 -25.82 -3.55
CA MET A 23 15.23 -27.25 -3.84
C MET A 23 14.22 -28.11 -3.04
N GLU A 24 13.44 -27.49 -2.14
CA GLU A 24 12.37 -28.19 -1.42
C GLU A 24 11.07 -28.16 -2.22
N ASN A 25 10.50 -29.33 -2.51
CA ASN A 25 9.26 -29.50 -3.29
C ASN A 25 8.08 -28.58 -2.89
N VAL A 26 8.02 -28.17 -1.61
CA VAL A 26 6.98 -27.29 -1.05
C VAL A 26 7.57 -26.09 -0.28
N GLY A 27 8.88 -25.83 -0.38
CA GLY A 27 9.57 -24.80 0.41
C GLY A 27 9.02 -23.40 0.14
N GLN A 28 8.92 -23.02 -1.14
CA GLN A 28 8.35 -21.73 -1.54
C GLN A 28 6.87 -21.60 -1.10
N GLN A 29 6.09 -22.68 -1.12
CA GLN A 29 4.69 -22.65 -0.67
C GLN A 29 4.59 -22.33 0.83
N LYS A 30 5.34 -23.07 1.67
CA LYS A 30 5.39 -22.84 3.12
C LYS A 30 5.90 -21.44 3.47
N LEU A 31 6.88 -20.94 2.72
CA LEU A 31 7.36 -19.57 2.84
C LEU A 31 6.25 -18.55 2.51
N TYR A 32 5.49 -18.76 1.44
CA TYR A 32 4.37 -17.90 1.08
C TYR A 32 3.21 -17.95 2.09
N GLU A 33 2.95 -19.09 2.72
CA GLU A 33 2.02 -19.19 3.85
C GLU A 33 2.51 -18.34 5.05
N MET A 34 3.79 -18.39 5.38
CA MET A 34 4.38 -17.56 6.43
C MET A 34 4.38 -16.06 6.09
N VAL A 35 4.65 -15.69 4.84
CA VAL A 35 4.56 -14.29 4.37
C VAL A 35 3.10 -13.80 4.34
N SER A 36 2.13 -14.68 4.10
CA SER A 36 0.69 -14.39 4.23
C SER A 36 0.31 -14.09 5.68
N TYR A 37 0.84 -14.86 6.65
CA TYR A 37 0.71 -14.55 8.08
C TYR A 37 1.28 -13.15 8.41
N CYS A 38 2.49 -12.82 7.93
CA CYS A 38 3.11 -11.51 8.13
C CYS A 38 2.29 -10.35 7.54
N GLN A 39 1.74 -10.51 6.33
CA GLN A 39 0.92 -9.47 5.70
C GLN A 39 -0.44 -9.24 6.39
N ASN A 40 -0.93 -10.22 7.16
CA ASN A 40 -2.27 -10.18 7.74
C ASN A 40 -2.35 -9.22 8.95
N ILE A 41 -3.25 -8.24 8.82
CA ILE A 41 -3.45 -7.14 9.78
C ILE A 41 -4.78 -7.23 10.54
N SER A 42 -5.64 -8.20 10.23
CA SER A 42 -7.05 -8.21 10.64
C SER A 42 -7.53 -9.54 11.25
N LYS A 43 -6.99 -10.69 10.82
CA LYS A 43 -7.27 -11.99 11.47
C LYS A 43 -6.48 -12.13 12.78
N CYS A 44 -7.11 -12.76 13.77
CA CYS A 44 -6.47 -13.25 14.99
C CYS A 44 -5.26 -14.16 14.66
N ARG A 45 -4.13 -13.97 15.35
CA ARG A 45 -2.92 -14.79 15.13
C ARG A 45 -3.14 -16.27 15.43
N ARG A 46 -3.89 -16.60 16.50
CA ARG A 46 -4.24 -17.99 16.84
C ARG A 46 -5.13 -18.64 15.77
N VAL A 47 -6.08 -17.89 15.19
CA VAL A 47 -6.92 -18.39 14.08
C VAL A 47 -6.08 -18.68 12.84
N LEU A 48 -5.07 -17.85 12.54
CA LEU A 48 -4.15 -18.11 11.42
C LEU A 48 -3.30 -19.36 11.62
N ILE A 49 -2.85 -19.61 12.86
CA ILE A 49 -2.06 -20.79 13.22
C ILE A 49 -2.93 -22.05 13.18
N ALA A 50 -4.10 -22.02 13.81
CA ALA A 50 -5.08 -23.11 13.76
C ALA A 50 -5.47 -23.49 12.32
N GLN A 51 -5.63 -22.49 11.43
CA GLN A 51 -5.89 -22.69 10.00
C GLN A 51 -4.73 -23.30 9.19
N HIS A 52 -3.54 -23.47 9.77
CA HIS A 52 -2.41 -24.20 9.17
C HIS A 52 -2.25 -25.63 9.74
N PHE A 53 -2.84 -25.90 10.90
CA PHE A 53 -2.89 -27.23 11.54
C PHE A 53 -4.26 -27.91 11.43
N ASP A 54 -5.15 -27.38 10.60
CA ASP A 54 -6.56 -27.80 10.42
C ASP A 54 -7.37 -27.88 11.74
N GLU A 55 -7.01 -27.07 12.74
CA GLU A 55 -7.66 -27.02 14.05
C GLU A 55 -8.91 -26.12 14.06
N VAL A 56 -9.97 -26.57 14.75
CA VAL A 56 -11.18 -25.77 14.98
C VAL A 56 -11.00 -24.85 16.19
N TRP A 57 -10.75 -23.56 15.95
CA TRP A 57 -10.46 -22.56 16.99
C TRP A 57 -11.54 -21.47 17.12
N ASN A 58 -12.13 -21.30 18.31
CA ASN A 58 -12.97 -20.12 18.59
C ASN A 58 -12.09 -18.87 18.73
N SER A 59 -12.26 -17.91 17.81
CA SER A 59 -11.51 -16.64 17.80
C SER A 59 -11.57 -15.85 19.13
N GLU A 60 -12.67 -15.94 19.88
CA GLU A 60 -12.89 -15.25 21.16
C GLU A 60 -11.92 -15.73 22.24
N ALA A 61 -11.58 -17.03 22.27
CA ALA A 61 -10.65 -17.64 23.20
C ALA A 61 -9.22 -17.08 23.10
N CYS A 62 -8.93 -16.24 22.10
CA CYS A 62 -7.72 -15.45 22.03
C CYS A 62 -7.59 -14.43 23.19
N ASN A 63 -8.69 -13.97 23.79
CA ASN A 63 -8.69 -13.10 24.98
C ASN A 63 -7.77 -11.85 24.84
N LYS A 64 -7.77 -11.22 23.65
CA LYS A 64 -6.87 -10.12 23.23
C LYS A 64 -5.36 -10.39 23.33
N MET A 65 -4.92 -11.63 23.54
CA MET A 65 -3.51 -12.06 23.65
C MET A 65 -2.77 -12.14 22.29
N CYS A 66 -3.07 -11.27 21.34
CA CYS A 66 -2.24 -11.06 20.14
C CYS A 66 -2.47 -9.66 19.54
N ASP A 67 -1.49 -9.17 18.78
CA ASP A 67 -1.44 -7.82 18.24
C ASP A 67 -2.67 -7.44 17.40
N ASN A 68 -3.22 -8.36 16.60
CA ASN A 68 -4.41 -8.10 15.77
C ASN A 68 -5.73 -8.13 16.57
N CYS A 69 -5.79 -8.82 17.73
CA CYS A 69 -6.97 -8.81 18.60
C CYS A 69 -6.94 -7.71 19.67
N TYR A 70 -5.77 -7.12 19.90
CA TYR A 70 -5.62 -5.99 20.84
C TYR A 70 -6.04 -4.65 20.20
N LYS A 71 -5.83 -4.50 18.88
CA LYS A 71 -6.08 -3.27 18.13
C LYS A 71 -7.54 -3.19 17.67
N ASP A 72 -8.26 -2.15 18.08
CA ASP A 72 -9.50 -1.76 17.43
C ASP A 72 -9.18 -0.85 16.23
N ILE A 73 -9.11 -1.46 15.04
CA ILE A 73 -8.79 -0.79 13.77
C ILE A 73 -9.82 -1.24 12.73
N SER A 74 -10.46 -0.28 12.07
CA SER A 74 -11.30 -0.57 10.92
C SER A 74 -10.47 -0.69 9.64
N PHE A 75 -10.86 -1.64 8.79
CA PHE A 75 -10.17 -1.97 7.53
C PHE A 75 -11.02 -1.62 6.31
N GLU A 76 -10.37 -1.48 5.16
CA GLU A 76 -11.02 -1.35 3.86
C GLU A 76 -10.28 -2.13 2.77
N LYS A 77 -11.00 -2.42 1.68
CA LYS A 77 -10.46 -3.09 0.49
C LYS A 77 -10.00 -2.02 -0.50
N LYS A 78 -8.71 -1.69 -0.52
CA LYS A 78 -8.13 -0.78 -1.52
C LYS A 78 -7.98 -1.51 -2.84
N ASN A 79 -8.49 -0.93 -3.94
CA ASN A 79 -8.20 -1.41 -5.29
C ASN A 79 -6.71 -1.13 -5.60
N VAL A 80 -5.98 -2.18 -5.97
CA VAL A 80 -4.54 -2.13 -6.30
C VAL A 80 -4.25 -2.61 -7.72
N THR A 81 -5.28 -2.86 -8.52
CA THR A 81 -5.20 -3.42 -9.89
C THR A 81 -4.25 -2.63 -10.79
N GLN A 82 -4.32 -1.29 -10.75
CA GLN A 82 -3.49 -0.43 -11.60
C GLN A 82 -2.00 -0.61 -11.32
N TYR A 83 -1.60 -0.69 -10.05
CA TYR A 83 -0.21 -0.96 -9.66
C TYR A 83 0.29 -2.30 -10.21
N CYS A 84 -0.57 -3.32 -10.28
CA CYS A 84 -0.21 -4.61 -10.88
C CYS A 84 -0.02 -4.47 -12.41
N ARG A 85 -0.92 -3.75 -13.10
CA ARG A 85 -0.79 -3.45 -14.53
C ARG A 85 0.52 -2.71 -14.83
N ASP A 86 0.89 -1.73 -14.00
CA ASP A 86 2.10 -0.92 -14.18
C ASP A 86 3.40 -1.70 -13.90
N LEU A 87 3.43 -2.53 -12.86
CA LEU A 87 4.54 -3.46 -12.61
C LEU A 87 4.73 -4.47 -13.76
N ILE A 88 3.63 -4.96 -14.35
CA ILE A 88 3.68 -5.85 -15.52
C ILE A 88 4.24 -5.13 -16.76
N LYS A 89 3.95 -3.83 -16.98
CA LYS A 89 4.60 -3.05 -18.04
C LYS A 89 6.12 -2.99 -17.84
N ILE A 90 6.59 -2.74 -16.61
CA ILE A 90 8.02 -2.68 -16.28
C ILE A 90 8.70 -4.04 -16.54
N LEU A 91 8.03 -5.14 -16.17
CA LEU A 91 8.55 -6.49 -16.41
C LEU A 91 8.57 -6.86 -17.89
N LYS A 92 7.55 -6.47 -18.68
CA LYS A 92 7.54 -6.67 -20.14
C LYS A 92 8.67 -5.92 -20.84
N GLN A 93 8.84 -4.62 -20.57
CA GLN A 93 9.93 -3.84 -21.15
C GLN A 93 11.31 -4.43 -20.79
N ALA A 94 11.48 -4.94 -19.57
CA ALA A 94 12.71 -5.61 -19.17
C ALA A 94 12.94 -6.95 -19.91
N GLU A 95 11.89 -7.76 -20.09
CA GLU A 95 11.93 -9.03 -20.83
C GLU A 95 12.24 -8.80 -22.32
N GLU A 96 11.60 -7.82 -22.96
CA GLU A 96 11.89 -7.34 -24.33
C GLU A 96 13.35 -6.88 -24.49
N MET A 97 13.93 -6.29 -23.43
CA MET A 97 15.33 -5.85 -23.38
C MET A 97 16.31 -6.94 -22.90
N ASN A 98 15.86 -8.17 -22.68
CA ASN A 98 16.65 -9.28 -22.11
C ASN A 98 17.28 -8.98 -20.72
N GLU A 99 16.68 -8.08 -19.94
CA GLU A 99 17.13 -7.66 -18.61
C GLU A 99 16.39 -8.39 -17.48
N LYS A 100 17.12 -9.01 -16.55
CA LYS A 100 16.51 -9.57 -15.33
C LYS A 100 16.37 -8.53 -14.22
N LEU A 101 15.16 -8.38 -13.68
CA LEU A 101 14.83 -7.47 -12.59
C LEU A 101 14.81 -8.21 -11.24
N THR A 102 15.71 -7.83 -10.33
CA THR A 102 15.59 -8.19 -8.91
C THR A 102 14.43 -7.40 -8.28
N PRO A 103 13.88 -7.84 -7.13
CA PRO A 103 12.85 -7.09 -6.42
C PRO A 103 13.24 -5.62 -6.15
N LEU A 104 14.52 -5.37 -5.84
CA LEU A 104 15.07 -4.03 -5.66
C LEU A 104 15.04 -3.21 -6.98
N LYS A 105 15.54 -3.77 -8.10
CA LYS A 105 15.48 -3.09 -9.41
C LYS A 105 14.02 -2.76 -9.81
N LEU A 106 13.07 -3.64 -9.51
CA LEU A 106 11.64 -3.44 -9.82
C LEU A 106 11.04 -2.29 -9.01
N ILE A 107 11.29 -2.24 -7.70
CA ILE A 107 10.88 -1.13 -6.83
C ILE A 107 11.50 0.18 -7.30
N ASP A 108 12.81 0.19 -7.54
CA ASP A 108 13.51 1.41 -7.92
C ASP A 108 13.00 1.95 -9.26
N SER A 109 12.74 1.09 -10.26
CA SER A 109 12.09 1.51 -11.52
C SER A 109 10.69 2.09 -11.28
N TRP A 110 9.86 1.41 -10.48
CA TRP A 110 8.49 1.86 -10.17
C TRP A 110 8.46 3.19 -9.39
N MET A 111 9.47 3.45 -8.56
CA MET A 111 9.69 4.72 -7.87
C MET A 111 10.30 5.82 -8.78
N GLY A 112 10.54 5.56 -10.07
CA GLY A 112 11.21 6.51 -10.99
C GLY A 112 12.71 6.66 -10.76
N LYS A 113 13.33 5.75 -10.00
CA LYS A 113 14.75 5.68 -9.62
C LYS A 113 15.46 4.59 -10.45
N GLY A 114 16.61 4.11 -9.98
CA GLY A 114 17.37 3.05 -10.65
C GLY A 114 17.86 3.44 -12.06
N VAL A 115 18.18 2.43 -12.88
CA VAL A 115 18.70 2.64 -14.25
C VAL A 115 17.60 3.18 -15.16
N ALA A 116 17.83 4.32 -15.82
CA ALA A 116 16.83 5.00 -16.64
C ALA A 116 16.21 4.11 -17.73
N LYS A 117 17.00 3.23 -18.35
CA LYS A 117 16.53 2.31 -19.42
C LYS A 117 15.46 1.29 -18.96
N LEU A 118 15.32 1.08 -17.65
CA LEU A 118 14.38 0.12 -17.06
C LEU A 118 13.06 0.79 -16.60
N ARG A 119 12.94 2.11 -16.79
CA ARG A 119 11.73 2.89 -16.47
C ARG A 119 10.81 2.91 -17.69
N VAL A 120 9.50 2.82 -17.44
CA VAL A 120 8.47 2.83 -18.50
C VAL A 120 7.83 4.21 -18.60
N ALA A 121 7.74 4.77 -19.80
CA ALA A 121 7.00 6.01 -20.03
C ALA A 121 5.50 5.81 -19.76
N GLY A 122 4.89 6.73 -19.00
CA GLY A 122 3.46 6.65 -18.65
C GLY A 122 3.11 5.68 -17.50
N VAL A 123 4.09 5.11 -16.81
CA VAL A 123 3.87 4.55 -15.46
C VAL A 123 3.95 5.70 -14.45
N ALA A 124 2.88 5.88 -13.67
CA ALA A 124 2.84 6.88 -12.62
C ALA A 124 3.63 6.42 -11.39
N VAL A 125 4.50 7.29 -10.85
CA VAL A 125 5.23 7.04 -9.61
C VAL A 125 4.21 7.06 -8.44
N PRO A 126 4.10 5.98 -7.65
CA PRO A 126 3.12 5.90 -6.57
C PRO A 126 3.53 6.79 -5.39
N ILE A 127 2.61 7.65 -4.93
CA ILE A 127 2.80 8.50 -3.75
C ILE A 127 2.46 7.68 -2.48
N LEU A 128 3.35 6.75 -2.14
CA LEU A 128 3.24 5.85 -0.98
C LEU A 128 4.63 5.63 -0.34
N PRO A 129 4.72 5.32 0.97
CA PRO A 129 5.97 4.94 1.61
C PRO A 129 6.50 3.61 1.03
N ARG A 130 7.81 3.38 1.11
CA ARG A 130 8.48 2.25 0.45
C ARG A 130 7.95 0.90 0.96
N GLU A 131 7.64 0.84 2.25
CA GLU A 131 7.11 -0.31 2.97
C GLU A 131 5.73 -0.75 2.42
N ASP A 132 4.89 0.21 1.99
CA ASP A 132 3.62 -0.08 1.34
C ASP A 132 3.83 -0.58 -0.10
N LEU A 133 4.81 -0.06 -0.84
CA LEU A 133 5.16 -0.55 -2.18
C LEU A 133 5.67 -1.99 -2.12
N GLU A 134 6.56 -2.27 -1.16
CA GLU A 134 7.07 -3.61 -0.85
C GLU A 134 5.94 -4.56 -0.45
N LYS A 135 5.00 -4.12 0.39
CA LYS A 135 3.80 -4.90 0.74
C LYS A 135 2.90 -5.16 -0.47
N ILE A 136 2.71 -4.21 -1.37
CA ILE A 136 1.92 -4.36 -2.60
C ILE A 136 2.56 -5.39 -3.55
N ILE A 137 3.87 -5.33 -3.75
CA ILE A 137 4.59 -6.32 -4.58
C ILE A 137 4.53 -7.72 -3.95
N ALA A 138 4.75 -7.83 -2.64
CA ALA A 138 4.62 -9.09 -1.92
C ALA A 138 3.19 -9.65 -1.98
N HIS A 139 2.16 -8.80 -1.99
CA HIS A 139 0.77 -9.23 -2.18
C HIS A 139 0.55 -9.80 -3.60
N PHE A 140 1.07 -9.16 -4.65
CA PHE A 140 0.97 -9.69 -6.02
C PHE A 140 1.75 -10.99 -6.23
N LEU A 141 2.86 -11.19 -5.50
CA LEU A 141 3.64 -12.42 -5.48
C LEU A 141 2.84 -13.57 -4.83
N LEU A 142 2.32 -13.37 -3.61
CA LEU A 142 1.44 -14.36 -2.95
C LEU A 142 0.23 -14.72 -3.82
N GLN A 143 -0.36 -13.73 -4.49
CA GLN A 143 -1.51 -13.94 -5.35
C GLN A 143 -1.18 -14.56 -6.72
N GLN A 144 0.10 -14.78 -7.07
CA GLN A 144 0.56 -15.35 -8.34
C GLN A 144 0.30 -14.47 -9.59
N TYR A 145 0.18 -13.15 -9.42
CA TYR A 145 0.28 -12.19 -10.54
C TYR A 145 1.73 -11.88 -10.90
N LEU A 146 2.63 -12.00 -9.92
CA LEU A 146 4.07 -12.07 -10.08
C LEU A 146 4.54 -13.48 -9.69
N LYS A 147 5.74 -13.88 -10.14
CA LYS A 147 6.44 -15.09 -9.71
C LYS A 147 7.94 -14.82 -9.56
N GLU A 148 8.62 -15.68 -8.83
CA GLU A 148 10.09 -15.70 -8.79
C GLU A 148 10.68 -16.44 -10.00
N ASP A 149 11.87 -16.04 -10.42
CA ASP A 149 12.73 -16.65 -11.44
C ASP A 149 14.13 -16.79 -10.84
N TYR A 150 14.53 -18.01 -10.52
CA TYR A 150 15.83 -18.25 -9.89
C TYR A 150 16.95 -18.32 -10.92
N SER A 151 18.11 -17.77 -10.57
CA SER A 151 19.34 -17.94 -11.33
C SER A 151 20.42 -18.48 -10.40
N PHE A 152 20.90 -19.68 -10.70
CA PHE A 152 22.04 -20.28 -10.03
C PHE A 152 23.33 -19.65 -10.56
N THR A 153 24.15 -19.14 -9.64
CA THR A 153 25.51 -18.64 -9.91
C THR A 153 26.51 -19.51 -9.14
N ALA A 154 27.81 -19.37 -9.41
CA ALA A 154 28.85 -20.19 -8.79
C ALA A 154 28.85 -20.19 -7.24
N TYR A 155 28.26 -19.17 -6.60
CA TYR A 155 28.28 -18.99 -5.14
C TYR A 155 26.91 -18.69 -4.51
N ALA A 156 25.85 -18.48 -5.30
CA ALA A 156 24.53 -18.08 -4.79
C ALA A 156 23.37 -18.37 -5.76
N THR A 157 22.21 -18.73 -5.23
CA THR A 157 20.91 -18.64 -5.92
C THR A 157 20.37 -17.21 -5.80
N ILE A 158 20.12 -16.55 -6.93
CA ILE A 158 19.54 -15.19 -6.96
C ILE A 158 18.09 -15.26 -7.45
N SER A 159 17.15 -14.73 -6.66
CA SER A 159 15.75 -14.57 -7.06
C SER A 159 15.53 -13.26 -7.84
N TYR A 160 14.91 -13.38 -9.00
CA TYR A 160 14.41 -12.29 -9.84
C TYR A 160 12.88 -12.35 -9.88
N LEU A 161 12.21 -11.26 -10.24
CA LEU A 161 10.76 -11.25 -10.45
C LEU A 161 10.42 -11.34 -11.94
N LYS A 162 9.38 -12.12 -12.26
CA LYS A 162 8.77 -12.25 -13.58
C LYS A 162 7.24 -12.18 -13.49
N ILE A 163 6.61 -12.06 -14.65
CA ILE A 163 5.16 -12.11 -14.83
C ILE A 163 4.64 -13.49 -14.34
N GLY A 164 3.71 -13.48 -13.39
CA GLY A 164 3.13 -14.67 -12.77
C GLY A 164 1.97 -15.27 -13.57
N PRO A 165 1.57 -16.53 -13.29
CA PRO A 165 0.59 -17.24 -14.09
C PRO A 165 -0.79 -16.56 -14.14
N LYS A 166 -1.22 -15.83 -13.10
CA LYS A 166 -2.51 -15.13 -13.08
C LYS A 166 -2.50 -13.76 -13.77
N ALA A 167 -1.36 -13.30 -14.28
CA ALA A 167 -1.26 -12.00 -14.96
C ALA A 167 -2.21 -11.87 -16.17
N HIS A 168 -2.52 -12.99 -16.86
CA HIS A 168 -3.45 -13.00 -17.99
C HIS A 168 -4.87 -12.54 -17.64
N LEU A 169 -5.30 -12.66 -16.37
CA LEU A 169 -6.62 -12.20 -15.91
C LEU A 169 -6.78 -10.67 -16.07
N LEU A 170 -5.67 -9.92 -16.01
CA LEU A 170 -5.66 -8.48 -16.23
C LEU A 170 -5.89 -8.08 -17.70
N ASN A 171 -5.94 -9.02 -18.64
CA ASN A 171 -6.40 -8.73 -20.00
C ASN A 171 -7.89 -8.33 -20.01
N SER A 172 -8.67 -8.73 -19.00
CA SER A 172 -10.01 -8.18 -18.75
C SER A 172 -9.92 -6.85 -18.00
N GLU A 173 -10.70 -5.87 -18.44
CA GLU A 173 -10.84 -4.58 -17.73
C GLU A 173 -11.65 -4.73 -16.43
N ALA A 174 -12.58 -5.70 -16.38
CA ALA A 174 -13.42 -5.99 -15.22
C ALA A 174 -12.68 -6.74 -14.09
N HIS A 175 -11.43 -7.18 -14.31
CA HIS A 175 -10.67 -7.91 -13.29
C HIS A 175 -10.07 -6.96 -12.24
N ILE A 176 -10.51 -7.10 -10.98
CA ILE A 176 -10.13 -6.22 -9.87
C ILE A 176 -9.32 -6.99 -8.81
N ILE A 177 -8.13 -6.48 -8.49
CA ILE A 177 -7.29 -6.92 -7.36
C ILE A 177 -7.52 -5.97 -6.19
N THR A 178 -7.88 -6.51 -5.02
CA THR A 178 -8.07 -5.72 -3.78
C THR A 178 -7.17 -6.21 -2.65
N MET A 179 -6.56 -5.25 -1.94
CA MET A 179 -5.74 -5.51 -0.75
C MET A 179 -6.41 -4.88 0.48
N GLN A 180 -6.36 -5.57 1.64
CA GLN A 180 -6.81 -4.97 2.90
C GLN A 180 -5.81 -3.94 3.40
N VAL A 181 -6.29 -2.72 3.65
CA VAL A 181 -5.54 -1.64 4.30
C VAL A 181 -6.26 -1.17 5.55
N LYS A 182 -5.54 -0.51 6.46
CA LYS A 182 -6.16 0.19 7.61
C LYS A 182 -6.86 1.43 7.07
N LYS A 183 -8.07 1.73 7.56
CA LYS A 183 -8.69 3.04 7.29
C LYS A 183 -7.89 4.14 7.98
N PRO A 184 -7.72 5.33 7.36
CA PRO A 184 -7.21 6.49 8.07
C PRO A 184 -8.22 6.89 9.14
N THR A 185 -7.82 6.81 10.41
CA THR A 185 -8.68 7.20 11.54
C THR A 185 -8.76 8.71 11.62
N TYR A 186 -9.73 9.31 10.92
CA TYR A 186 -10.11 10.70 11.14
C TYR A 186 -10.70 10.83 12.55
N SER A 187 -9.85 11.18 13.52
CA SER A 187 -10.24 11.52 14.89
C SER A 187 -10.99 12.85 14.90
N CYS A 188 -12.25 12.80 14.48
CA CYS A 188 -13.20 13.87 14.73
C CYS A 188 -13.38 14.01 16.24
N PHE A 189 -12.61 14.92 16.85
CA PHE A 189 -12.83 15.38 18.21
C PHE A 189 -14.22 16.01 18.26
N ARG A 190 -15.22 15.22 18.67
CA ARG A 190 -16.48 15.75 19.15
C ARG A 190 -16.18 16.50 20.44
N ILE A 191 -16.05 17.82 20.32
CA ILE A 191 -16.18 18.71 21.48
C ILE A 191 -17.64 18.55 21.93
N GLU A 192 -17.85 17.90 23.06
CA GLU A 192 -19.16 17.82 23.70
C GLU A 192 -19.49 19.21 24.26
N SER A 193 -20.19 20.01 23.47
CA SER A 193 -20.79 21.26 23.93
C SER A 193 -21.93 20.94 24.90
N SER A 194 -21.76 21.33 26.16
CA SER A 194 -22.76 21.14 27.21
C SER A 194 -23.97 22.07 27.05
N GLY A 195 -25.14 21.59 27.49
CA GLY A 195 -26.44 22.24 27.33
C GLY A 195 -27.37 21.46 26.38
N THR A 196 -28.67 21.31 26.64
CA THR A 196 -29.52 22.05 27.60
C THR A 196 -30.56 21.11 28.23
N CYS A 197 -31.05 21.44 29.43
CA CYS A 197 -32.12 20.70 30.11
C CYS A 197 -33.52 21.00 29.54
N GLN A 198 -34.42 20.03 29.73
CA GLN A 198 -35.86 20.13 30.02
C GLN A 198 -36.70 21.24 29.34
N THR A 199 -37.67 20.81 28.55
CA THR A 199 -38.85 21.59 28.15
C THR A 199 -39.90 21.58 29.27
N GLU A 200 -40.46 22.73 29.66
CA GLU A 200 -41.92 23.01 29.58
C GLU A 200 -42.36 24.41 30.07
N GLN A 201 -43.11 25.09 29.19
CA GLN A 201 -44.16 26.11 29.34
C GLN A 201 -44.24 27.05 30.58
N ALA A 202 -44.27 28.38 30.34
CA ALA A 202 -45.42 29.26 30.68
C ALA A 202 -45.31 30.73 30.20
N ASP A 203 -46.14 31.12 29.23
CA ASP A 203 -47.01 32.32 29.17
C ASP A 203 -46.54 33.72 29.71
N LYS A 204 -46.26 34.70 28.80
CA LYS A 204 -47.03 35.99 28.66
C LYS A 204 -46.45 37.06 27.70
N LYS A 205 -47.37 37.78 27.04
CA LYS A 205 -47.37 39.15 26.45
C LYS A 205 -46.04 39.92 26.18
N GLY A 206 -45.93 40.51 24.98
CA GLY A 206 -45.02 41.64 24.66
C GLY A 206 -45.17 42.12 23.20
N GLU A 207 -45.09 43.43 22.94
CA GLU A 207 -45.49 44.07 21.66
C GLU A 207 -44.33 44.41 20.70
N GLU A 208 -44.64 44.33 19.39
CA GLU A 208 -44.22 45.22 18.28
C GLU A 208 -42.75 45.47 17.82
N LYS A 209 -42.68 45.83 16.52
CA LYS A 209 -41.69 46.66 15.78
C LYS A 209 -40.25 46.09 15.61
N ASN A 210 -39.84 45.56 14.44
CA ASN A 210 -39.76 46.11 13.05
C ASN A 210 -38.44 46.84 12.71
N SER A 211 -38.01 46.72 11.45
CA SER A 211 -36.91 47.43 10.75
C SER A 211 -35.45 47.04 11.07
N GLY A 212 -34.55 47.20 10.10
CA GLY A 212 -33.10 46.92 10.27
C GLY A 212 -32.34 46.46 9.01
N ASN A 213 -32.53 47.10 7.85
CA ASN A 213 -31.93 46.66 6.56
C ASN A 213 -30.64 47.43 6.21
N PHE A 214 -29.48 46.75 6.15
CA PHE A 214 -28.21 47.18 5.52
C PHE A 214 -27.29 45.94 5.42
N GLN A 215 -26.85 45.36 4.29
CA GLN A 215 -26.60 45.78 2.90
C GLN A 215 -25.24 46.47 2.65
N LYS A 216 -24.50 45.97 1.63
CA LYS A 216 -23.23 46.47 1.02
C LYS A 216 -21.96 46.25 1.87
N SER A 217 -20.76 46.01 1.31
CA SER A 217 -20.29 45.66 -0.06
C SER A 217 -18.95 44.88 0.11
N ALA A 218 -18.54 43.88 -0.70
CA ALA A 218 -18.32 43.80 -2.15
C ALA A 218 -17.09 44.59 -2.65
N ASN A 219 -16.38 44.04 -3.66
CA ASN A 219 -15.09 44.47 -4.32
C ASN A 219 -13.82 43.77 -3.73
N MET A 220 -12.89 43.11 -4.45
CA MET A 220 -12.43 43.09 -5.87
C MET A 220 -11.93 44.43 -6.42
N LEU A 221 -10.81 44.58 -7.14
CA LEU A 221 -9.93 43.63 -7.86
C LEU A 221 -8.46 43.89 -7.34
N GLN A 222 -7.29 43.71 -7.98
CA GLN A 222 -6.84 43.30 -9.32
C GLN A 222 -5.40 42.69 -9.25
N GLN A 223 -4.77 42.48 -10.42
CA GLN A 223 -3.44 41.90 -10.60
C GLN A 223 -2.38 42.97 -10.91
N SER A 224 -1.10 42.66 -10.67
CA SER A 224 0.03 43.16 -11.47
C SER A 224 1.19 42.17 -11.44
N GLY A 225 1.90 41.97 -12.56
CA GLY A 225 3.09 41.12 -12.63
C GLY A 225 4.08 41.59 -13.69
N SER A 226 5.32 41.10 -13.67
CA SER A 226 6.35 41.41 -14.68
C SER A 226 7.44 40.32 -14.79
N LYS A 227 8.31 40.39 -15.82
CA LYS A 227 9.23 39.31 -16.24
C LYS A 227 10.68 39.77 -16.55
N ASN A 228 11.67 38.89 -16.34
CA ASN A 228 12.95 38.77 -17.07
C ASN A 228 13.63 37.40 -16.69
N THR A 229 14.61 36.71 -17.31
CA THR A 229 15.59 36.86 -18.43
C THR A 229 16.76 37.86 -18.25
N GLY A 230 17.99 37.63 -18.79
CA GLY A 230 18.61 36.49 -19.51
C GLY A 230 20.02 36.89 -20.06
N ALA A 231 20.88 36.05 -20.69
CA ALA A 231 20.98 34.59 -20.82
C ALA A 231 22.31 34.17 -21.56
N LYS A 232 22.84 32.95 -21.28
CA LYS A 232 23.86 32.16 -22.06
C LYS A 232 25.33 32.66 -22.23
N LYS A 233 26.26 31.69 -22.23
CA LYS A 233 27.31 31.51 -23.29
C LYS A 233 27.84 30.04 -23.34
N ARG A 234 28.72 29.70 -24.30
CA ARG A 234 29.18 28.34 -24.69
C ARG A 234 30.69 28.29 -25.02
N LYS A 235 31.32 27.11 -24.86
CA LYS A 235 32.27 26.35 -25.76
C LYS A 235 32.71 25.05 -25.01
N VAL A 236 33.02 23.85 -25.56
CA VAL A 236 33.63 23.36 -26.85
C VAL A 236 35.18 23.46 -26.78
N ASP A 237 36.05 22.44 -26.98
CA ASP A 237 36.08 21.22 -27.85
C ASP A 237 36.59 19.91 -27.16
N ASP A 238 36.96 18.87 -27.95
CA ASP A 238 37.29 17.45 -27.66
C ASP A 238 38.61 17.11 -26.91
N ALA A 239 38.66 15.87 -26.39
CA ALA A 239 39.84 14.98 -26.34
C ALA A 239 39.39 13.50 -26.22
#